data_AF-A0A925IUA2-F1
#
_entry.id   AF-A0A925IUA2-F1
#
_cell.length_a   1.000
_cell.length_b   1.000
_cell.length_c   1.000
_cell.angle_alpha   90.00
_cell.angle_beta   90.00
_cell.angle_gamma   90.00
#
_symmetry.space_group_name_H-M   'P 1'
#
loop_
_entity.id
_entity.type
_entity.pdbx_description
1 polymer ?
#
loop_
_entity_poly.entity_id
_entity_poly.type
_entity_poly.pdbx_seq_one_letter_code
_entity_poly.pdbx_strand_id
1 'polypeptide(L)'
;MNQQQEIEIRIWDYIDGLGNAEERSVIKNMIANEDIWRLKYSELLDVHKAIYSVELEQPSLRFTRNVMDEIARTHIAPATKKYINQRVVYGIAVFFITMIIGFLTYGISQIDWSSGASTESSIGIDLGKIDFSKMFNNTFVNVFMMMNIILGLMLLDRYLNNKKKQFFSENT
;
A
#
# COMPACT_ATOMS: atom_id res chain seq x y z
N MET A 1 -7.59 19.96 -29.04
CA MET A 1 -6.18 20.34 -29.23
C MET A 1 -5.90 20.34 -30.74
N ASN A 2 -5.10 21.28 -31.23
CA ASN A 2 -4.84 21.43 -32.67
C ASN A 2 -3.73 20.44 -33.10
N GLN A 3 -3.85 19.79 -34.27
CA GLN A 3 -2.87 18.78 -34.73
C GLN A 3 -1.44 19.32 -34.79
N GLN A 4 -1.27 20.61 -35.10
CA GLN A 4 0.03 21.27 -35.10
C GLN A 4 0.65 21.37 -33.70
N GLN A 5 -0.17 21.56 -32.65
CA GLN A 5 0.31 21.64 -31.27
C GLN A 5 0.77 20.26 -30.77
N GLU A 6 0.12 19.18 -31.22
CA GLU A 6 0.54 17.81 -30.87
C GLU A 6 1.89 17.45 -31.50
N ILE A 7 2.12 17.87 -32.76
CA ILE A 7 3.42 17.70 -33.43
C ILE A 7 4.51 18.48 -32.70
N GLU A 8 4.22 19.73 -32.31
CA GLU A 8 5.16 20.59 -31.59
C GLU A 8 5.60 19.99 -30.25
N ILE A 9 4.64 19.52 -29.43
CA ILE A 9 4.93 18.89 -28.14
C ILE A 9 5.83 17.65 -28.31
N ARG A 10 5.50 16.78 -29.27
CA ARG A 10 6.30 15.57 -29.53
C ARG A 10 7.72 15.89 -29.97
N ILE A 11 7.90 16.95 -30.75
CA ILE A 11 9.24 17.39 -31.17
C ILE A 11 10.02 17.97 -29.99
N TRP A 12 9.36 18.74 -29.11
CA TRP A 12 9.98 19.22 -27.86
C TRP A 12 10.46 18.08 -26.97
N ASP A 13 9.61 17.09 -26.72
CA ASP A 13 9.97 15.90 -25.95
C ASP A 13 11.21 15.20 -26.55
N TYR A 14 11.26 15.08 -27.88
CA TYR A 14 12.41 14.52 -28.59
C TYR A 14 13.69 15.35 -28.45
N ILE A 15 13.61 16.69 -28.50
CA ILE A 15 14.75 17.61 -28.34
C ILE A 15 15.30 17.56 -26.90
N ASP A 16 14.42 17.55 -25.90
CA ASP A 16 14.79 17.50 -24.48
C ASP A 16 15.24 16.09 -24.03
N GLY A 17 15.07 15.08 -24.90
CA GLY A 17 15.41 13.70 -24.61
C GLY A 17 14.43 13.02 -23.65
N LEU A 18 13.25 13.59 -23.46
CA LEU A 18 12.15 13.04 -22.70
C LEU A 18 11.37 12.05 -23.60
N GLY A 19 11.20 10.81 -23.15
CA GLY A 19 10.44 9.78 -23.88
C GLY A 19 11.16 8.45 -24.01
N ASN A 20 10.39 7.41 -24.34
CA ASN A 20 10.91 6.05 -24.45
C ASN A 20 11.79 5.89 -25.72
N ALA A 21 12.72 4.94 -25.72
CA ALA A 21 13.66 4.73 -26.83
C ALA A 21 12.93 4.45 -28.17
N GLU A 22 11.78 3.78 -28.09
CA GLU A 22 10.93 3.47 -29.24
C GLU A 22 10.27 4.73 -29.82
N GLU A 23 9.69 5.59 -28.98
CA GLU A 23 9.02 6.83 -29.40
C GLU A 23 9.99 7.79 -30.11
N ARG A 24 11.22 7.88 -29.61
CA ARG A 24 12.29 8.67 -30.24
C ARG A 24 12.67 8.16 -31.62
N SER A 25 12.60 6.85 -31.85
CA SER A 25 12.85 6.27 -33.18
C SER A 25 11.74 6.60 -34.17
N VAL A 26 10.49 6.60 -33.72
CA VAL A 26 9.31 6.96 -34.52
C VAL A 26 9.38 8.43 -34.93
N ILE A 27 9.63 9.34 -33.97
CA ILE A 27 9.74 10.77 -34.24
C ILE A 27 10.92 11.07 -35.19
N LYS A 28 12.06 10.40 -35.01
CA LYS A 28 13.19 10.50 -35.95
C LYS A 28 12.81 10.10 -37.37
N ASN A 29 12.07 9.01 -37.53
CA ASN A 29 11.56 8.59 -38.84
C ASN A 29 10.55 9.60 -39.41
N MET A 30 9.68 10.19 -38.59
CA MET A 30 8.73 11.22 -39.02
C MET A 30 9.45 12.50 -39.47
N ILE A 31 10.48 12.95 -38.76
CA ILE A 31 11.31 14.10 -39.15
C ILE A 31 12.04 13.84 -40.48
N ALA A 32 12.44 12.59 -40.75
CA ALA A 32 13.13 12.24 -41.99
C ALA A 32 12.20 12.16 -43.22
N ASN A 33 10.96 11.68 -43.02
CA ASN A 33 10.04 11.36 -44.11
C ASN A 33 8.95 12.41 -44.34
N GLU A 34 8.64 13.27 -43.37
CA GLU A 34 7.57 14.26 -43.47
C GLU A 34 8.11 15.70 -43.45
N ASP A 35 7.72 16.50 -44.46
CA ASP A 35 8.15 17.90 -44.60
C ASP A 35 7.70 18.79 -43.43
N ILE A 36 6.48 18.57 -42.94
CA ILE A 36 5.87 19.34 -41.85
C ILE A 36 6.68 19.18 -40.56
N TRP A 37 7.09 17.95 -40.27
CA TRP A 37 7.90 17.63 -39.08
C TRP A 37 9.30 18.20 -39.17
N ARG A 38 9.93 18.12 -40.36
CA ARG A 38 11.26 18.68 -40.60
C ARG A 38 11.30 20.19 -40.41
N LEU A 39 10.33 20.92 -40.99
CA LEU A 39 10.25 22.37 -40.88
C LEU A 39 10.05 22.80 -39.42
N LYS A 40 9.13 22.14 -38.70
CA LYS A 40 8.89 22.42 -37.28
C LYS A 40 10.08 22.06 -36.41
N TYR A 41 10.76 20.97 -36.70
CA TYR A 41 12.00 20.60 -36.00
C TYR A 41 13.10 21.65 -36.17
N SER A 42 13.33 22.17 -37.38
CA SER A 42 14.34 23.23 -37.58
C SER A 42 13.98 24.51 -36.82
N GLU A 43 12.71 24.92 -36.85
CA GLU A 43 12.22 26.10 -36.14
C GLU A 43 12.45 25.98 -34.62
N LEU A 44 12.06 24.85 -34.03
CA LEU A 44 12.20 24.58 -32.60
C LEU A 44 13.67 24.42 -32.19
N LEU A 45 14.50 23.80 -33.03
CA LEU A 45 15.93 23.65 -32.78
C LEU A 45 16.63 25.02 -32.73
N ASP A 46 16.25 25.94 -33.60
CA ASP A 46 16.83 27.29 -33.62
C ASP A 46 16.43 28.07 -32.36
N VAL A 47 15.18 27.93 -31.90
CA VAL A 47 14.74 28.48 -30.60
C VAL A 47 15.51 27.86 -29.45
N HIS A 48 15.65 26.53 -29.42
CA HIS A 48 16.41 25.81 -28.39
C HIS A 48 17.85 26.33 -28.33
N LYS A 49 18.55 26.42 -29.47
CA LYS A 49 19.91 26.99 -29.54
C LYS A 49 19.96 28.44 -29.07
N ALA A 50 18.98 29.26 -29.42
CA ALA A 50 18.90 30.64 -28.96
C ALA A 50 18.81 30.71 -27.42
N ILE A 51 18.04 29.82 -26.79
CA ILE A 51 17.96 29.72 -25.31
C ILE A 51 19.32 29.35 -24.71
N TYR A 52 20.04 28.39 -25.29
CA TYR A 52 21.39 28.03 -24.80
C TYR A 52 22.44 29.13 -25.00
N SER A 53 22.21 30.03 -25.95
CA SER A 53 23.10 31.18 -26.19
C SER A 53 22.87 32.34 -25.21
N VAL A 54 21.78 32.30 -24.42
CA VAL A 54 21.55 33.25 -23.35
C VAL A 54 22.58 32.98 -22.25
N GLU A 55 23.36 34.00 -21.90
CA GLU A 55 24.29 33.92 -20.78
C GLU A 55 23.53 33.55 -19.51
N LEU A 56 24.04 32.54 -18.80
CA LEU A 56 23.48 32.11 -17.52
C LEU A 56 23.70 33.21 -16.49
N GLU A 57 22.72 34.09 -16.33
CA GLU A 57 22.70 35.03 -15.22
C GLU A 57 22.71 34.22 -13.91
N GLN A 58 23.70 34.48 -13.06
CA GLN A 58 23.74 33.84 -11.76
C GLN A 58 22.49 34.24 -10.96
N PRO A 59 21.74 33.26 -10.43
CA PRO A 59 20.61 33.57 -9.57
C PRO A 59 21.11 34.34 -8.35
N SER A 60 20.25 35.19 -7.77
CA SER A 60 20.62 35.94 -6.58
C SER A 60 21.07 35.00 -5.45
N LEU A 61 22.05 35.41 -4.65
CA LEU A 61 22.55 34.64 -3.50
C LEU A 61 21.44 34.21 -2.51
N ARG A 62 20.30 34.92 -2.51
CA ARG A 62 19.14 34.63 -1.66
C ARG A 62 18.14 33.67 -2.30
N PHE A 63 18.19 33.44 -3.61
CA PHE A 63 17.25 32.56 -4.30
C PHE A 63 17.33 31.13 -3.77
N THR A 64 18.54 30.55 -3.72
CA THR A 64 18.73 29.18 -3.19
C THR A 64 18.29 29.09 -1.73
N ARG A 65 18.56 30.12 -0.91
CA ARG A 65 18.09 30.17 0.48
C ARG A 65 16.57 30.21 0.56
N ASN A 66 15.93 31.09 -0.20
CA ASN A 66 14.47 31.22 -0.20
C ASN A 66 13.78 29.95 -0.69
N VAL A 67 14.32 29.29 -1.72
CA VAL A 67 13.80 28.02 -2.24
C VAL A 67 13.99 26.89 -1.23
N MET A 68 15.17 26.77 -0.62
CA MET A 68 15.40 25.75 0.41
C MET A 68 14.58 26.00 1.67
N ASP A 69 14.40 27.26 2.07
CA ASP A 69 13.54 27.62 3.21
C ASP A 69 12.07 27.28 2.92
N GLU A 70 11.59 27.50 1.68
CA GLU A 70 10.22 27.14 1.28
C GLU A 70 10.05 25.63 1.13
N ILE A 71 11.04 24.92 0.59
CA ILE A 71 11.07 23.45 0.54
C ILE A 71 11.14 22.87 1.96
N ALA A 72 11.90 23.49 2.87
CA ALA A 72 11.98 23.07 4.27
C ALA A 72 10.67 23.31 5.01
N ARG A 73 9.99 24.43 4.75
CA ARG A 73 8.63 24.71 5.25
C ARG A 73 7.61 23.71 4.72
N THR A 74 7.78 23.29 3.47
CA THR A 74 6.93 22.29 2.82
C THR A 74 7.48 20.86 2.98
N HIS A 75 8.54 20.65 3.78
CA HIS A 75 9.21 19.36 3.91
C HIS A 75 8.26 18.36 4.56
N ILE A 76 7.60 17.60 3.69
CA ILE A 76 7.53 16.13 3.69
C ILE A 76 7.72 15.61 5.10
N ALA A 77 6.64 15.65 5.89
CA ALA A 77 6.60 14.87 7.11
C ALA A 77 6.95 13.42 6.70
N PRO A 78 8.05 12.83 7.22
CA PRO A 78 8.39 11.46 6.88
C PRO A 78 7.16 10.62 7.16
N ALA A 79 6.67 9.91 6.13
CA ALA A 79 5.42 9.17 6.15
C ALA A 79 5.21 8.51 7.51
N THR A 80 4.33 9.13 8.29
CA THR A 80 3.85 8.77 9.63
C THR A 80 4.57 7.55 10.21
N LYS A 81 5.70 7.75 10.89
CA LYS A 81 6.32 6.68 11.67
C LYS A 81 5.29 6.18 12.68
N LYS A 82 4.70 5.03 12.36
CA LYS A 82 4.11 4.06 13.28
C LYS A 82 2.96 4.58 14.14
N TYR A 83 1.80 4.80 13.52
CA TYR A 83 0.51 5.05 14.22
C TYR A 83 0.01 3.84 15.06
N ILE A 84 0.78 2.74 15.13
CA ILE A 84 0.42 1.53 15.86
C ILE A 84 1.39 1.37 17.04
N ASN A 85 0.88 1.62 18.23
CA ASN A 85 1.61 1.36 19.47
C ASN A 85 1.78 -0.16 19.66
N GLN A 86 3.02 -0.65 19.59
CA GLN A 86 3.33 -2.08 19.77
C GLN A 86 2.91 -2.62 21.15
N ARG A 87 2.72 -1.76 22.16
CA ARG A 87 2.18 -2.18 23.46
C ARG A 87 0.73 -2.65 23.36
N VAL A 88 -0.07 -2.05 22.48
CA VAL A 88 -1.46 -2.47 22.24
C VAL A 88 -1.51 -3.82 21.54
N VAL A 89 -0.63 -4.03 20.54
CA VAL A 89 -0.51 -5.33 19.86
C VAL A 89 -0.10 -6.42 20.83
N TYR A 90 0.87 -6.14 21.70
CA TYR A 90 1.31 -7.09 22.72
C TYR A 90 0.21 -7.37 23.77
N GLY A 91 -0.53 -6.35 24.20
CA GLY A 91 -1.66 -6.52 25.12
C GLY A 91 -2.76 -7.41 24.56
N ILE A 92 -3.13 -7.21 23.29
CA ILE A 92 -4.10 -8.07 22.60
C ILE A 92 -3.56 -9.50 22.46
N ALA A 93 -2.28 -9.67 22.07
CA ALA A 93 -1.68 -11.00 21.91
C ALA A 93 -1.64 -11.79 23.23
N VAL A 94 -1.23 -11.16 24.33
CA VAL A 94 -1.22 -11.78 25.66
C VAL A 94 -2.63 -12.17 26.08
N PHE A 95 -3.62 -11.30 25.88
CA PHE A 95 -5.01 -11.61 26.19
C PHE A 95 -5.50 -12.88 25.46
N PHE A 96 -5.30 -12.97 24.15
CA PHE A 96 -5.69 -14.16 23.38
C PHE A 96 -4.98 -15.44 23.84
N ILE A 97 -3.67 -15.37 24.12
CA ILE A 97 -2.90 -16.53 24.60
C ILE A 97 -3.42 -16.99 25.96
N THR A 98 -3.59 -16.07 26.91
CA THR A 98 -4.10 -16.40 28.25
C THR A 98 -5.50 -17.01 28.18
N MET A 99 -6.34 -16.55 27.26
CA MET A 99 -7.67 -17.10 27.07
C MET A 99 -7.67 -18.49 26.45
N ILE A 100 -6.83 -18.73 25.43
CA ILE A 100 -6.67 -20.07 24.84
C ILE A 100 -6.22 -21.05 25.93
N ILE A 101 -5.29 -20.65 26.78
CA ILE A 101 -4.83 -21.46 27.93
C ILE A 101 -5.99 -21.69 28.93
N GLY A 102 -6.80 -20.67 29.20
CA GLY A 102 -8.00 -20.79 30.05
C GLY A 102 -9.00 -21.82 29.51
N PHE A 103 -9.27 -21.81 28.21
CA PHE A 103 -10.15 -22.81 27.58
C PHE A 103 -9.53 -24.21 27.58
N LEU A 104 -8.23 -24.33 27.34
CA LEU A 104 -7.51 -25.61 27.38
C LEU A 104 -7.53 -26.21 28.78
N THR A 105 -7.24 -25.42 29.81
CA THR A 105 -7.24 -25.87 31.20
C THR A 105 -8.64 -26.23 31.69
N TYR A 106 -9.66 -25.44 31.36
CA TYR A 106 -11.05 -25.77 31.66
C TYR A 106 -11.53 -27.02 30.93
N GLY A 107 -11.17 -27.15 29.64
CA GLY A 107 -11.50 -28.33 28.83
C GLY A 107 -10.85 -29.60 29.35
N ILE A 108 -9.58 -29.55 29.74
CA ILE A 108 -8.87 -30.68 30.35
C ILE A 108 -9.43 -31.00 31.75
N SER A 109 -9.82 -30.00 32.54
CA SER A 109 -10.43 -30.22 33.86
C SER A 109 -11.80 -30.91 33.81
N GLN A 110 -12.48 -30.88 32.67
CA GLN A 110 -13.75 -31.57 32.43
C GLN A 110 -13.54 -33.01 31.92
N ILE A 111 -12.30 -33.44 31.68
CA ILE A 111 -11.98 -34.82 31.30
C ILE A 111 -11.99 -35.68 32.56
N ASP A 112 -12.97 -36.58 32.64
CA ASP A 112 -13.09 -37.58 33.70
C ASP A 112 -11.96 -38.62 33.57
N TRP A 113 -10.83 -38.39 34.24
CA TRP A 113 -9.68 -39.32 34.19
C TRP A 113 -9.92 -40.65 34.91
N SER A 114 -11.06 -40.81 35.59
CA SER A 114 -11.41 -42.01 36.36
C SER A 114 -12.25 -43.06 35.63
N SER A 115 -12.56 -42.88 34.33
CA SER A 115 -13.25 -43.94 33.57
C SER A 115 -12.25 -44.99 33.06
N GLY A 116 -11.96 -45.98 33.90
CA GLY A 116 -11.27 -47.20 33.48
C GLY A 116 -12.08 -48.00 32.46
N ALA A 117 -11.39 -48.40 31.40
CA ALA A 117 -11.66 -49.55 30.53
C ALA A 117 -13.10 -49.77 30.01
N SER A 118 -13.38 -49.21 28.83
CA SER A 118 -14.23 -49.90 27.85
C SER A 118 -13.63 -49.73 26.46
N THR A 119 -13.13 -50.85 25.94
CA THR A 119 -12.62 -51.06 24.59
C THR A 119 -13.67 -50.65 23.55
N GLU A 120 -13.41 -49.56 22.82
CA GLU A 120 -13.69 -49.34 21.38
C GLU A 120 -13.70 -47.84 21.06
N SER A 121 -12.52 -47.30 20.74
CA SER A 121 -12.26 -46.23 19.74
C SER A 121 -10.96 -45.49 20.11
N SER A 122 -10.11 -45.33 19.12
CA SER A 122 -8.82 -44.65 19.19
C SER A 122 -8.97 -43.20 19.61
N ILE A 123 -8.21 -42.78 20.63
CA ILE A 123 -8.18 -41.44 21.25
C ILE A 123 -9.37 -41.26 22.19
N GLY A 124 -9.16 -41.59 23.47
CA GLY A 124 -10.11 -41.43 24.58
C GLY A 124 -10.37 -39.97 24.94
N ILE A 125 -10.97 -39.23 24.02
CA ILE A 125 -11.63 -37.95 24.28
C ILE A 125 -13.10 -38.18 23.90
N ASP A 126 -13.92 -38.44 24.90
CA ASP A 126 -15.38 -38.60 24.73
C ASP A 126 -15.99 -37.21 24.46
N LEU A 127 -15.80 -36.72 23.22
CA LEU A 127 -16.25 -35.40 22.74
C LEU A 127 -17.79 -35.25 22.82
N GLY A 128 -18.53 -36.35 22.97
CA GLY A 128 -19.99 -36.34 23.14
C GLY A 128 -20.46 -35.95 24.55
N LYS A 129 -19.58 -35.98 25.56
CA LYS A 129 -19.86 -35.51 26.92
C LYS A 129 -19.46 -34.06 27.17
N ILE A 130 -18.79 -33.43 26.21
CA ILE A 130 -18.50 -32.00 26.30
C ILE A 130 -19.80 -31.27 26.01
N ASP A 131 -20.44 -30.81 27.08
CA ASP A 131 -21.74 -30.14 27.05
C ASP A 131 -21.57 -28.71 26.51
N PHE A 132 -21.30 -28.59 25.19
CA PHE A 132 -21.09 -27.33 24.49
C PHE A 132 -22.28 -26.38 24.68
N SER A 133 -23.48 -26.93 24.88
CA SER A 133 -24.70 -26.17 25.20
C SER A 133 -24.50 -25.25 26.42
N LYS A 134 -23.87 -25.73 27.50
CA LYS A 134 -23.61 -24.91 28.70
C LYS A 134 -22.53 -23.85 28.47
N MET A 135 -21.52 -24.16 27.63
CA MET A 135 -20.48 -23.21 27.26
C MET A 135 -21.04 -22.07 26.40
N PHE A 136 -21.91 -22.37 25.42
CA PHE A 136 -22.48 -21.36 24.52
C PHE A 136 -23.73 -20.64 25.07
N ASN A 137 -24.46 -21.23 26.01
CA ASN A 137 -25.60 -20.57 26.69
C ASN A 137 -25.15 -19.56 27.76
N ASN A 138 -23.87 -19.60 28.17
CA ASN A 138 -23.36 -18.61 29.11
C ASN A 138 -23.32 -17.23 28.44
N THR A 139 -24.08 -16.26 29.01
CA THR A 139 -24.14 -14.87 28.54
C THR A 139 -22.75 -14.26 28.37
N PHE A 140 -21.78 -14.62 29.22
CA PHE A 140 -20.41 -14.14 29.12
C PHE A 140 -19.70 -14.66 27.86
N VAL A 141 -19.86 -15.93 27.52
CA VAL A 141 -19.27 -16.55 26.32
C VAL A 141 -19.96 -16.02 25.06
N ASN A 142 -21.27 -15.78 25.09
CA ASN A 142 -21.99 -15.21 23.96
C ASN A 142 -21.56 -13.77 23.66
N VAL A 143 -21.46 -12.91 24.70
CA VAL A 143 -20.91 -11.55 24.56
C VAL A 143 -19.47 -11.58 24.06
N PHE A 144 -18.68 -12.54 24.56
CA PHE A 144 -17.31 -12.73 24.12
C PHE A 144 -17.22 -13.13 22.63
N MET A 145 -18.02 -14.10 22.18
CA MET A 145 -18.10 -14.49 20.77
C MET A 145 -18.53 -13.32 19.88
N MET A 146 -19.52 -12.53 20.32
CA MET A 146 -19.96 -11.34 19.59
C MET A 146 -18.84 -10.30 19.44
N MET A 147 -18.05 -10.07 20.49
CA MET A 147 -16.89 -9.18 20.42
C MET A 147 -15.82 -9.69 19.43
N ASN A 148 -15.56 -11.01 19.42
CA ASN A 148 -14.59 -11.61 18.50
C ASN A 148 -15.03 -11.56 17.05
N ILE A 149 -16.32 -11.78 16.79
CA ILE A 149 -16.89 -11.67 15.45
C ILE A 149 -16.77 -10.22 14.94
N ILE A 150 -17.10 -9.23 15.78
CA ILE A 150 -16.97 -7.80 15.43
C ILE A 150 -15.49 -7.44 15.16
N LEU A 151 -14.57 -7.86 16.01
CA LEU A 151 -13.14 -7.63 15.82
C LEU A 151 -12.60 -8.34 14.57
N GLY A 152 -13.06 -9.56 14.31
CA GLY A 152 -12.72 -10.33 13.12
C GLY A 152 -13.19 -9.63 11.84
N LEU A 153 -14.43 -9.15 11.81
CA LEU A 153 -14.96 -8.35 10.70
C LEU A 153 -14.21 -7.03 10.53
N MET A 154 -13.94 -6.31 11.62
CA MET A 154 -13.18 -5.06 11.56
C MET A 154 -11.75 -5.27 11.01
N LEU A 155 -11.09 -6.36 11.40
CA LEU A 155 -9.78 -6.72 10.88
C LEU A 155 -9.85 -7.16 9.41
N LEU A 156 -10.88 -7.92 9.02
CA LEU A 156 -11.13 -8.32 7.64
C LEU A 156 -11.35 -7.09 6.75
N ASP A 157 -12.19 -6.16 7.18
CA ASP A 157 -12.45 -4.89 6.48
C ASP A 157 -11.17 -4.07 6.34
N ARG A 158 -10.38 -3.99 7.41
CA ARG A 158 -9.07 -3.31 7.38
C ARG A 158 -8.08 -4.00 6.44
N TYR A 159 -8.05 -5.32 6.42
CA TYR A 159 -7.19 -6.11 5.54
C TYR A 159 -7.55 -5.91 4.06
N LEU A 160 -8.84 -6.00 3.73
CA LEU A 160 -9.35 -5.78 2.38
C LEU A 160 -9.12 -4.33 1.91
N ASN A 161 -9.35 -3.33 2.76
CA ASN A 161 -9.08 -1.93 2.43
C ASN A 161 -7.59 -1.64 2.20
N ASN A 162 -6.70 -2.29 2.94
CA ASN A 162 -5.27 -2.15 2.71
C ASN A 162 -4.84 -2.79 1.37
N LYS A 163 -5.42 -3.93 0.98
CA LYS A 163 -5.17 -4.51 -0.34
C LYS A 163 -5.69 -3.64 -1.48
N LYS A 164 -6.88 -3.06 -1.33
CA LYS A 164 -7.45 -2.15 -2.33
C LYS A 164 -6.50 -0.99 -2.63
N LYS A 165 -5.86 -0.39 -1.61
CA LYS A 165 -4.90 0.71 -1.80
C LYS A 165 -3.64 0.30 -2.58
N GLN A 166 -3.16 -0.94 -2.42
CA GLN A 166 -1.99 -1.44 -3.13
C GLN A 166 -2.27 -1.61 -4.64
N PHE A 167 -3.46 -2.11 -5.00
CA PHE A 167 -3.87 -2.22 -6.41
C PHE A 167 -4.04 -0.86 -7.11
N PHE A 168 -4.44 0.19 -6.39
CA PHE A 168 -4.53 1.53 -6.97
C PHE A 168 -3.17 2.23 -7.14
N SER A 169 -2.17 1.90 -6.32
CA SER A 169 -0.81 2.46 -6.43
C SER A 169 0.09 1.75 -7.45
N GLU A 170 -0.28 0.55 -7.88
CA GLU A 170 0.48 -0.24 -8.88
C GLU A 170 0.04 0.05 -10.32
N ASN A 171 -1.12 0.72 -10.50
CA ASN A 171 -1.72 1.04 -11.80
C ASN A 171 -1.61 2.53 -12.20
N THR A 172 -0.74 3.29 -11.51
CA THR A 172 -0.38 4.69 -11.80
C THR A 172 1.12 4.84 -11.75
#